data_AF-X0ZU37-F1
#
_entry.id   AF-X0ZU37-F1
#
_cell.length_a   1.000
_cell.length_b   1.000
_cell.length_c   1.000
_cell.angle_alpha   90.00
_cell.angle_beta   90.00
_cell.angle_gamma   90.00
#
_symmetry.space_group_name_H-M   'P 1'
#
loop_
_entity.id
_entity.type
_entity.pdbx_description
1 polymer ?
#
loop_
_entity_poly.entity_id
_entity_poly.type
_entity_poly.pdbx_seq_one_letter_code
_entity_poly.pdbx_strand_id
1 'polypeptide(L)'
;MARSEYFHFKTVSEIRSRVAELGLGDAIGFADEVGLDVPHRKLSSPVTAGPFELPNRFATHPMEGWDGDPATGAPTEDVLRRWDRMGESGAGLIWGVEALAVDYEYRANPNQLVIVERNTGPLARGLERMRAAHARSFGGGRALVVGAQLTCSGRYSFRAPGGPGPLLVHRHPGLDPRVGVDETVPLATDMKLEGIVGRY
;
A
#
# COMPACT_ATOMS: atom_id res chain seq x y z
N MET A 1 3.92 2.43 -36.83
CA MET A 1 3.74 2.62 -35.38
C MET A 1 3.14 1.33 -34.83
N ALA A 2 3.77 0.68 -33.85
CA ALA A 2 3.19 -0.52 -33.24
C ALA A 2 1.87 -0.13 -32.56
N ARG A 3 0.77 -0.80 -32.92
CA ARG A 3 -0.50 -0.64 -32.22
C ARG A 3 -0.33 -1.23 -30.83
N SER A 4 -0.54 -0.43 -29.79
CA SER A 4 -0.66 -0.95 -28.42
C SER A 4 -1.90 -1.83 -28.34
N GLU A 5 -1.72 -3.10 -28.00
CA GLU A 5 -2.81 -4.03 -27.70
C GLU A 5 -3.07 -4.06 -26.20
N TYR A 6 -4.33 -4.24 -25.81
CA TYR A 6 -4.67 -4.46 -24.41
C TYR A 6 -4.23 -5.86 -23.97
N PHE A 7 -3.76 -5.97 -22.73
CA PHE A 7 -3.48 -7.26 -22.10
C PHE A 7 -4.79 -8.03 -21.90
N HIS A 8 -4.92 -9.19 -22.54
CA HIS A 8 -6.15 -9.99 -22.56
C HIS A 8 -5.91 -11.48 -22.25
N PHE A 9 -4.68 -11.85 -21.91
CA PHE A 9 -4.32 -13.23 -21.58
C PHE A 9 -4.88 -13.62 -20.21
N LYS A 10 -5.49 -14.80 -20.15
CA LYS A 10 -6.08 -15.42 -18.97
C LYS A 10 -5.24 -16.57 -18.44
N THR A 11 -4.37 -17.14 -19.27
CA THR A 11 -3.50 -18.26 -18.87
C THR A 11 -2.05 -18.01 -19.25
N VAL A 12 -1.14 -18.66 -18.51
CA VAL A 12 0.30 -18.64 -18.84
C VAL A 12 0.57 -19.22 -20.23
N SER A 13 -0.22 -20.21 -20.67
CA SER A 13 -0.09 -20.82 -22.00
C SER A 13 -0.36 -19.81 -23.13
N GLU A 14 -1.37 -18.94 -22.96
CA GLU A 14 -1.66 -17.88 -23.93
C GLU A 14 -0.52 -16.86 -24.00
N ILE A 15 0.08 -16.50 -22.86
CA ILE A 15 1.26 -15.63 -22.81
C ILE A 15 2.45 -16.28 -23.53
N ARG A 16 2.74 -17.56 -23.25
CA ARG A 16 3.81 -18.33 -23.93
C ARG A 16 3.61 -18.34 -25.45
N SER A 17 2.37 -18.55 -25.89
CA SER A 17 2.00 -18.56 -27.31
C SER A 17 2.24 -17.20 -27.96
N ARG A 18 1.84 -16.11 -27.29
CA ARG A 18 2.08 -14.75 -27.79
C ARG A 18 3.57 -14.40 -27.85
N VAL A 19 4.34 -14.78 -26.84
CA VAL A 19 5.80 -14.57 -26.83
C VAL A 19 6.47 -15.27 -28.01
N ALA A 20 6.05 -16.51 -28.32
CA ALA A 20 6.55 -17.24 -29.48
C ALA A 20 6.15 -16.57 -30.80
N GLU A 21 4.88 -16.16 -30.94
CA GLU A 21 4.36 -15.47 -32.13
C GLU A 21 5.12 -14.16 -32.41
N LEU A 22 5.46 -13.41 -31.36
CA LEU A 22 6.19 -12.15 -31.46
C LEU A 22 7.71 -12.33 -31.60
N GLY A 23 8.23 -13.56 -31.55
CA GLY A 23 9.66 -13.84 -31.60
C GLY A 23 10.44 -13.31 -30.37
N LEU A 24 9.79 -13.19 -29.22
CA LEU A 24 10.36 -12.60 -27.99
C LEU A 24 10.98 -13.64 -27.03
N GLY A 25 11.20 -14.88 -27.49
CA GLY A 25 11.68 -15.98 -26.64
C GLY A 25 13.02 -15.73 -25.95
N ASP A 26 13.91 -14.95 -26.58
CA ASP A 26 15.21 -14.60 -26.00
C ASP A 26 15.11 -13.49 -24.95
N ALA A 27 14.03 -12.70 -24.97
CA ALA A 27 13.80 -11.59 -24.05
C ALA A 27 12.88 -11.96 -22.88
N ILE A 28 11.92 -12.87 -23.10
CA ILE A 28 10.91 -13.26 -22.12
C ILE A 28 11.02 -14.76 -21.86
N GLY A 29 11.70 -15.10 -20.77
CA GLY A 29 11.81 -16.47 -20.26
C GLY A 29 10.63 -16.86 -19.36
N PHE A 30 10.43 -18.16 -19.20
CA PHE A 30 9.44 -18.72 -18.29
C PHE A 30 10.10 -19.76 -17.38
N ALA A 31 9.66 -19.82 -16.13
CA ALA A 31 10.08 -20.85 -15.18
C ALA A 31 8.82 -21.47 -14.57
N ASP A 32 8.63 -22.78 -14.76
CA ASP A 32 7.48 -23.50 -14.22
C ASP A 32 7.66 -23.85 -12.73
N GLU A 33 8.91 -23.93 -12.28
CA GLU A 33 9.23 -24.11 -10.87
C GLU A 33 9.77 -22.80 -10.30
N VAL A 34 9.51 -22.53 -9.01
CA VAL A 34 10.03 -21.41 -8.19
C VAL A 34 10.80 -21.81 -6.91
N GLY A 35 11.13 -23.11 -6.75
CA GLY A 35 11.77 -23.69 -5.56
C GLY A 35 13.29 -23.50 -5.41
N LEU A 36 13.81 -23.59 -4.19
CA LEU A 36 15.19 -23.19 -3.81
C LEU A 36 16.32 -23.79 -4.67
N ASP A 37 16.11 -24.95 -5.29
CA ASP A 37 17.13 -25.70 -6.02
C ASP A 37 17.42 -25.19 -7.44
N VAL A 38 16.75 -24.13 -7.89
CA VAL A 38 16.92 -23.64 -9.27
C VAL A 38 17.82 -22.40 -9.34
N PRO A 39 18.73 -22.34 -10.34
CA PRO A 39 19.62 -21.21 -10.54
C PRO A 39 18.89 -19.86 -10.65
N HIS A 40 19.53 -18.79 -10.15
CA HIS A 40 19.09 -17.39 -10.28
C HIS A 40 17.83 -16.98 -9.46
N ARG A 41 17.40 -17.76 -8.47
CA ARG A 41 16.26 -17.41 -7.59
C ARG A 41 16.56 -16.42 -6.48
N LYS A 42 16.84 -15.18 -6.86
CA LYS A 42 16.98 -14.11 -5.88
C LYS A 42 15.66 -13.86 -5.14
N LEU A 43 14.50 -13.97 -5.79
CA LEU A 43 13.24 -13.56 -5.19
C LEU A 43 12.72 -14.47 -4.07
N SER A 44 12.84 -15.80 -4.19
CA SER A 44 12.40 -16.74 -3.13
C SER A 44 13.46 -16.99 -2.06
N SER A 45 14.69 -16.49 -2.24
CA SER A 45 15.76 -16.61 -1.24
C SER A 45 15.54 -15.67 -0.05
N PRO A 46 15.87 -16.11 1.19
CA PRO A 46 15.89 -15.23 2.36
C PRO A 46 16.79 -14.00 2.17
N VAL A 47 16.46 -12.93 2.90
CA VAL A 47 17.25 -11.69 2.90
C VAL A 47 17.13 -10.97 4.24
N THR A 48 18.25 -10.41 4.70
CA THR A 48 18.27 -9.46 5.81
C THR A 48 17.93 -8.06 5.30
N ALA A 49 16.92 -7.42 5.90
CA ALA A 49 16.49 -6.06 5.59
C ALA A 49 16.50 -5.21 6.88
N GLY A 50 17.59 -4.47 7.09
CA GLY A 50 17.82 -3.76 8.36
C GLY A 50 17.87 -4.75 9.54
N PRO A 51 17.02 -4.60 10.57
CA PRO A 51 16.97 -5.52 11.70
C PRO A 51 16.12 -6.79 11.43
N PHE A 52 15.54 -6.93 10.24
CA PHE A 52 14.57 -7.99 9.94
C PHE A 52 15.19 -9.10 9.09
N GLU A 53 14.84 -10.34 9.41
CA GLU A 53 15.14 -11.53 8.62
C GLU A 53 13.90 -11.96 7.84
N LEU A 54 13.91 -11.75 6.52
CA LEU A 54 12.77 -12.05 5.66
C LEU A 54 12.96 -13.43 5.00
N PRO A 55 11.92 -14.28 4.93
CA PRO A 55 12.03 -15.62 4.34
C PRO A 55 12.19 -15.60 2.81
N ASN A 56 11.84 -14.48 2.17
CA ASN A 56 11.97 -14.24 0.75
C ASN A 56 11.99 -12.72 0.47
N ARG A 57 12.16 -12.34 -0.80
CA ARG A 57 12.22 -10.94 -1.26
C ARG A 57 10.91 -10.44 -1.86
N PHE A 58 9.79 -11.15 -1.64
CA PHE A 58 8.49 -10.67 -2.03
C PHE A 58 7.99 -9.68 -0.97
N ALA A 59 7.58 -8.51 -1.43
CA ALA A 59 6.99 -7.47 -0.60
C ALA A 59 5.64 -7.06 -1.17
N THR A 60 4.64 -6.89 -0.31
CA THR A 60 3.40 -6.20 -0.70
C THR A 60 3.58 -4.71 -0.46
N HIS A 61 3.36 -3.90 -1.50
CA HIS A 61 3.38 -2.45 -1.38
C HIS A 61 2.08 -1.93 -0.73
N PRO A 62 2.12 -0.73 -0.11
CA PRO A 62 0.94 -0.14 0.47
C PRO A 62 0.01 0.26 -0.67
N MET A 63 -1.20 -0.27 -0.64
CA MET A 63 -2.23 0.00 -1.63
C MET A 63 -3.50 0.34 -0.88
N GLU A 64 -3.93 1.60 -0.99
CA GLU A 64 -5.10 2.09 -0.28
C GLU A 64 -6.38 1.42 -0.80
N GLY A 65 -7.19 0.89 0.13
CA GLY A 65 -8.41 0.16 -0.21
C GLY A 65 -9.65 1.02 -0.43
N TRP A 66 -9.64 2.27 0.07
CA TRP A 66 -10.75 3.24 0.03
C TRP A 66 -12.04 2.69 0.68
N ASP A 67 -11.90 1.80 1.64
CA ASP A 67 -12.98 1.06 2.29
C ASP A 67 -12.88 1.07 3.83
N GLY A 68 -12.13 2.02 4.40
CA GLY A 68 -12.17 2.33 5.83
C GLY A 68 -13.49 2.97 6.26
N ASP A 69 -13.77 2.91 7.56
CA ASP A 69 -14.98 3.50 8.12
C ASP A 69 -14.95 5.03 7.97
N PRO A 70 -15.95 5.67 7.33
CA PRO A 70 -15.87 7.08 7.00
C PRO A 70 -15.80 8.03 8.21
N ALA A 71 -16.45 7.64 9.31
CA ALA A 71 -16.60 8.46 10.52
C ALA A 71 -15.41 8.31 11.46
N THR A 72 -14.91 7.08 11.61
CA THR A 72 -13.86 6.75 12.56
C THR A 72 -12.50 6.61 11.90
N GLY A 73 -12.40 6.31 10.60
CA GLY A 73 -11.15 5.96 9.94
C GLY A 73 -10.59 4.61 10.37
N ALA A 74 -11.39 3.77 11.03
CA ALA A 74 -10.99 2.43 11.48
C ALA A 74 -11.11 1.40 10.34
N PRO A 75 -10.38 0.27 10.42
CA PRO A 75 -10.57 -0.86 9.52
C PRO A 75 -12.00 -1.39 9.55
N THR A 76 -12.63 -1.55 8.38
CA THR A 76 -13.88 -2.30 8.20
C THR A 76 -13.60 -3.79 8.04
N GLU A 77 -14.64 -4.64 7.98
CA GLU A 77 -14.42 -6.07 7.75
C GLU A 77 -13.81 -6.36 6.36
N ASP A 78 -14.08 -5.55 5.34
CA ASP A 78 -13.45 -5.71 4.02
C ASP A 78 -11.94 -5.41 4.05
N VAL A 79 -11.55 -4.37 4.80
CA VAL A 79 -10.15 -4.07 5.11
C VAL A 79 -9.53 -5.26 5.84
N LEU A 80 -10.16 -5.75 6.90
CA LEU A 80 -9.68 -6.88 7.68
C LEU A 80 -9.54 -8.17 6.86
N ARG A 81 -10.49 -8.46 5.97
CA ARG A 81 -10.44 -9.59 5.03
C ARG A 81 -9.31 -9.45 4.01
N ARG A 82 -9.01 -8.23 3.56
CA ARG A 82 -7.85 -7.95 2.69
C ARG A 82 -6.54 -8.21 3.42
N TRP A 83 -6.47 -7.82 4.69
CA TRP A 83 -5.31 -8.03 5.55
C TRP A 83 -5.05 -9.51 5.82
N ASP A 84 -6.11 -10.33 6.00
CA ASP A 84 -5.99 -11.79 6.12
C ASP A 84 -5.30 -12.38 4.88
N ARG A 85 -5.74 -11.99 3.68
CA ARG A 85 -5.16 -12.45 2.41
C ARG A 85 -3.70 -12.03 2.24
N MET A 86 -3.32 -10.86 2.75
CA MET A 86 -1.91 -10.46 2.79
C MET A 86 -1.10 -11.38 3.71
N GLY A 87 -1.65 -11.75 4.87
CA GLY A 87 -1.02 -12.74 5.76
C GLY A 87 -0.86 -14.12 5.09
N GLU A 88 -1.84 -14.53 4.28
CA GLU A 88 -1.84 -15.79 3.51
C GLU A 88 -0.93 -15.77 2.28
N SER A 89 -0.42 -14.61 1.85
CA SER A 89 0.27 -14.44 0.57
C SER A 89 1.66 -15.12 0.49
N GLY A 90 2.30 -15.36 1.63
CA GLY A 90 3.67 -15.85 1.70
C GLY A 90 4.74 -14.80 1.42
N ALA A 91 4.36 -13.53 1.24
CA ALA A 91 5.32 -12.43 1.15
C ALA A 91 6.15 -12.33 2.44
N GLY A 92 7.46 -12.12 2.29
CA GLY A 92 8.36 -11.95 3.43
C GLY A 92 8.12 -10.63 4.17
N LEU A 93 7.62 -9.61 3.47
CA LEU A 93 7.39 -8.28 4.00
C LEU A 93 6.04 -7.73 3.54
N ILE A 94 5.23 -7.25 4.47
CA ILE A 94 4.07 -6.42 4.19
C ILE A 94 4.50 -4.97 4.40
N TRP A 95 4.95 -4.28 3.34
CA TRP A 95 5.50 -2.93 3.40
C TRP A 95 4.39 -1.89 3.45
N GLY A 96 3.75 -1.75 4.61
CA GLY A 96 2.55 -0.93 4.72
C GLY A 96 1.36 -1.74 4.24
N VAL A 97 0.46 -2.08 5.15
CA VAL A 97 -0.79 -2.73 4.76
C VAL A 97 -1.58 -1.81 3.84
N GLU A 98 -1.71 -0.55 4.28
CA GLU A 98 -2.31 0.56 3.55
C GLU A 98 -1.59 1.86 3.91
N ALA A 99 -1.91 2.92 3.17
CA ALA A 99 -1.55 4.29 3.52
C ALA A 99 -2.47 4.79 4.66
N LEU A 100 -1.93 4.94 5.87
CA LEU A 100 -2.64 5.43 7.04
C LEU A 100 -2.42 6.95 7.16
N ALA A 101 -3.49 7.73 7.18
CA ALA A 101 -3.40 9.16 7.44
C ALA A 101 -3.02 9.41 8.91
N VAL A 102 -2.06 10.31 9.16
CA VAL A 102 -1.61 10.65 10.52
C VAL A 102 -2.63 11.46 11.32
N ASP A 103 -3.64 12.01 10.64
CA ASP A 103 -4.81 12.66 11.26
C ASP A 103 -5.96 12.74 10.22
N TYR A 104 -7.18 13.03 10.67
CA TYR A 104 -8.38 13.14 9.82
C TYR A 104 -8.27 14.22 8.76
N GLU A 105 -7.59 15.32 9.09
CA GLU A 105 -7.33 16.45 8.20
C GLU A 105 -6.42 16.08 7.03
N TYR A 106 -5.61 15.04 7.18
CA TYR A 106 -4.59 14.69 6.20
C TYR A 106 -4.96 13.47 5.35
N ARG A 107 -6.23 13.05 5.40
CA ARG A 107 -6.76 11.98 4.56
C ARG A 107 -6.83 12.39 3.10
N ALA A 108 -6.55 11.51 2.16
CA ALA A 108 -6.76 11.68 0.71
C ALA A 108 -8.23 11.55 0.29
N ASN A 109 -9.04 10.78 1.05
CA ASN A 109 -10.45 10.52 0.77
C ASN A 109 -11.19 10.21 2.11
N PRO A 110 -12.53 10.24 2.16
CA PRO A 110 -13.27 10.04 3.40
C PRO A 110 -13.17 8.61 3.96
N ASN A 111 -12.70 7.64 3.17
CA ASN A 111 -12.58 6.23 3.56
C ASN A 111 -11.12 5.82 3.85
N GLN A 112 -10.17 6.76 3.84
CA GLN A 112 -8.80 6.44 4.22
C GLN A 112 -8.72 6.10 5.71
N LEU A 113 -7.98 5.04 6.03
CA LEU A 113 -7.68 4.65 7.40
C LEU A 113 -6.84 5.73 8.10
N VAL A 114 -7.09 5.92 9.40
CA VAL A 114 -6.43 6.96 10.19
C VAL A 114 -5.74 6.32 11.40
N ILE A 115 -4.46 6.59 11.58
CA ILE A 115 -3.67 6.12 12.71
C ILE A 115 -3.65 7.16 13.82
N VAL A 116 -4.67 7.09 14.66
CA VAL A 116 -4.84 7.93 15.85
C VAL A 116 -5.13 7.06 17.06
N GLU A 117 -5.00 7.62 18.26
CA GLU A 117 -5.17 6.91 19.53
C GLU A 117 -6.46 6.06 19.58
N ARG A 118 -7.59 6.61 19.14
CA ARG A 118 -8.87 5.89 19.15
C ARG A 118 -8.94 4.67 18.22
N ASN A 119 -8.08 4.61 17.20
CA ASN A 119 -8.04 3.52 16.22
C ASN A 119 -6.93 2.50 16.50
N THR A 120 -6.11 2.70 17.54
CA THR A 120 -5.03 1.77 17.92
C THR A 120 -5.54 0.35 18.15
N GLY A 121 -6.64 0.18 18.90
CA GLY A 121 -7.26 -1.12 19.16
C GLY A 121 -7.73 -1.84 17.88
N PRO A 122 -8.59 -1.22 17.04
CA PRO A 122 -8.98 -1.78 15.75
C PRO A 122 -7.80 -2.14 14.83
N LEU A 123 -6.78 -1.27 14.73
CA LEU A 123 -5.58 -1.53 13.93
C LEU A 123 -4.77 -2.71 14.47
N ALA A 124 -4.57 -2.77 15.80
CA ALA A 124 -3.89 -3.87 16.46
C ALA A 124 -4.62 -5.20 16.23
N ARG A 125 -5.95 -5.23 16.36
CA ARG A 125 -6.77 -6.42 16.04
C ARG A 125 -6.57 -6.87 14.59
N GLY A 126 -6.50 -5.94 13.65
CA GLY A 126 -6.22 -6.26 12.25
C GLY A 126 -4.83 -6.86 12.03
N LEU A 127 -3.80 -6.29 12.68
CA LEU A 127 -2.45 -6.82 12.65
C LEU A 127 -2.39 -8.25 13.21
N GLU A 128 -3.06 -8.50 14.34
CA GLU A 128 -3.13 -9.83 14.93
C GLU A 128 -3.84 -10.85 14.02
N ARG A 129 -4.94 -10.46 13.38
CA ARG A 129 -5.64 -11.33 12.40
C ARG A 129 -4.72 -11.69 11.23
N MET A 130 -4.00 -10.72 10.68
CA MET A 130 -3.02 -10.95 9.60
C MET A 130 -1.88 -11.89 10.03
N ARG A 131 -1.29 -11.66 11.20
CA ARG A 131 -0.23 -12.52 11.75
C ARG A 131 -0.73 -13.94 12.00
N ALA A 132 -1.95 -14.09 12.51
CA ALA A 132 -2.58 -15.39 12.71
C ALA A 132 -2.85 -16.11 11.38
N ALA A 133 -3.28 -15.38 10.34
CA ALA A 133 -3.47 -15.93 9.00
C ALA A 133 -2.14 -16.46 8.42
N HIS A 134 -1.07 -15.67 8.56
CA HIS A 134 0.28 -16.11 8.19
C HIS A 134 0.71 -17.38 8.94
N ALA A 135 0.55 -17.41 10.27
CA ALA A 135 0.93 -18.54 11.09
C ALA A 135 0.15 -19.82 10.74
N ARG A 136 -1.14 -19.72 10.36
CA ARG A 136 -1.93 -20.85 9.88
C ARG A 136 -1.41 -21.40 8.54
N SER A 137 -0.99 -20.52 7.64
CA SER A 137 -0.55 -20.90 6.28
C SER A 137 0.91 -21.38 6.21
N PHE A 138 1.79 -20.83 7.05
CA PHE A 138 3.25 -21.05 6.95
C PHE A 138 3.90 -21.53 8.25
N GLY A 139 3.13 -21.70 9.33
CA GLY A 139 3.62 -22.07 10.65
C GLY A 139 4.08 -20.88 11.50
N GLY A 140 4.30 -21.11 12.79
CA GLY A 140 4.67 -20.06 13.77
C GLY A 140 6.17 -19.77 13.91
N GLY A 141 7.02 -20.33 13.05
CA GLY A 141 8.47 -20.29 13.23
C GLY A 141 9.12 -18.91 13.05
N ARG A 142 8.49 -18.02 12.27
CA ARG A 142 8.91 -16.62 12.11
C ARG A 142 7.71 -15.70 12.06
N ALA A 143 7.81 -14.58 12.75
CA ALA A 143 6.76 -13.57 12.75
C ALA A 143 6.77 -12.79 11.42
N LEU A 144 5.60 -12.61 10.81
CA LEU A 144 5.43 -11.76 9.62
C LEU A 144 5.91 -10.34 9.92
N VAL A 145 6.72 -9.74 9.03
CA VAL A 145 7.12 -8.34 9.17
C VAL A 145 6.08 -7.47 8.48
N VAL A 146 5.49 -6.55 9.24
CA VAL A 146 4.42 -5.66 8.77
C VAL A 146 4.80 -4.22 9.12
N GLY A 147 4.90 -3.38 8.10
CA GLY A 147 5.06 -1.94 8.24
C GLY A 147 3.72 -1.20 8.14
N ALA A 148 3.74 0.09 8.46
CA ALA A 148 2.65 1.03 8.23
C ALA A 148 3.20 2.21 7.42
N GLN A 149 2.54 2.57 6.31
CA GLN A 149 2.89 3.78 5.58
C GLN A 149 2.09 4.95 6.16
N LEU A 150 2.78 5.85 6.85
CA LEU A 150 2.19 7.07 7.40
C LEU A 150 2.10 8.15 6.32
N THR A 151 0.94 8.79 6.21
CA THR A 151 0.66 9.76 5.15
C THR A 151 0.08 11.07 5.66
N CYS A 152 0.46 12.13 4.96
CA CYS A 152 -0.18 13.43 5.01
C CYS A 152 -0.43 13.88 3.57
N SER A 153 -1.69 13.88 3.11
CA SER A 153 -2.02 14.08 1.69
C SER A 153 -1.83 15.51 1.20
N GLY A 154 -1.63 16.48 2.09
CA GLY A 154 -1.23 17.84 1.72
C GLY A 154 -2.26 18.52 0.82
N ARG A 155 -1.83 18.91 -0.38
CA ARG A 155 -2.69 19.50 -1.42
C ARG A 155 -3.83 18.56 -1.85
N TYR A 156 -3.65 17.25 -1.69
CA TYR A 156 -4.64 16.23 -2.01
C TYR A 156 -5.45 15.80 -0.79
N SER A 157 -5.35 16.51 0.33
CA SER A 157 -6.23 16.25 1.46
C SER A 157 -7.70 16.44 1.06
N PHE A 158 -8.50 15.45 1.41
CA PHE A 158 -9.94 15.44 1.26
C PHE A 158 -10.57 16.54 2.10
N ARG A 159 -11.37 17.37 1.43
CA ARG A 159 -12.14 18.43 2.07
C ARG A 159 -13.47 17.87 2.57
N ALA A 160 -13.54 17.54 3.86
CA ALA A 160 -14.82 17.26 4.49
C ALA A 160 -15.70 18.53 4.55
N PRO A 161 -17.04 18.42 4.46
CA PRO A 161 -17.92 19.56 4.66
C PRO A 161 -17.69 20.23 6.02
N GLY A 162 -17.36 21.52 6.02
CA GLY A 162 -17.00 22.27 7.24
C GLY A 162 -15.67 21.87 7.87
N GLY A 163 -14.92 20.95 7.25
CA GLY A 163 -13.58 20.54 7.69
C GLY A 163 -12.47 21.39 7.09
N PRO A 164 -11.22 21.18 7.56
CA PRO A 164 -10.06 21.83 6.97
C PRO A 164 -9.92 21.49 5.49
N GLY A 165 -9.47 22.48 4.71
CA GLY A 165 -9.19 22.31 3.28
C GLY A 165 -7.81 21.69 3.03
N PRO A 166 -7.42 21.57 1.75
CA PRO A 166 -6.07 21.16 1.37
C PRO A 166 -4.97 21.94 2.10
N LEU A 167 -3.92 21.23 2.52
CA LEU A 167 -2.74 21.84 3.12
C LEU A 167 -1.74 22.23 2.03
N LEU A 168 -1.48 23.52 1.89
CA LEU A 168 -0.65 24.06 0.82
C LEU A 168 0.66 24.64 1.37
N VAL A 169 1.82 24.18 0.91
CA VAL A 169 3.10 24.83 1.25
C VAL A 169 3.52 25.89 0.22
N HIS A 170 2.94 25.84 -0.98
CA HIS A 170 3.14 26.83 -2.04
C HIS A 170 1.98 26.77 -3.06
N ARG A 171 1.79 27.84 -3.83
CA ARG A 171 0.83 27.91 -4.94
C ARG A 171 1.37 27.20 -6.18
N HIS A 172 0.57 26.34 -6.80
CA HIS A 172 0.99 25.62 -8.01
C HIS A 172 -0.06 25.80 -9.12
N PRO A 173 0.26 26.53 -10.20
CA PRO A 173 -0.71 26.92 -11.23
C PRO A 173 -1.36 25.72 -11.93
N GLY A 174 -0.63 24.61 -12.08
CA GLY A 174 -1.16 23.40 -12.73
C GLY A 174 -1.92 22.42 -11.82
N LEU A 175 -1.76 22.51 -10.50
CA LEU A 175 -2.33 21.53 -9.56
C LEU A 175 -3.47 22.11 -8.74
N ASP A 176 -3.40 23.39 -8.36
CA ASP A 176 -4.45 24.05 -7.59
C ASP A 176 -5.84 23.94 -8.25
N PRO A 177 -5.99 24.20 -9.56
CA PRO A 177 -7.29 24.04 -10.22
C PRO A 177 -7.81 22.60 -10.22
N ARG A 178 -6.93 21.59 -10.13
CA ARG A 178 -7.31 20.17 -10.17
C ARG A 178 -7.91 19.68 -8.84
N VAL A 179 -7.63 20.38 -7.75
CA VAL A 179 -8.09 20.02 -6.40
C VAL A 179 -9.04 21.08 -5.82
N GLY A 180 -9.55 21.99 -6.66
CA GLY A 180 -10.47 23.05 -6.23
C GLY A 180 -9.84 24.03 -5.24
N VAL A 181 -8.54 24.30 -5.38
CA VAL A 181 -7.83 25.30 -4.59
C VAL A 181 -7.83 26.63 -5.35
N ASP A 182 -8.22 27.68 -4.65
CA ASP A 182 -8.15 29.06 -5.11
C ASP A 182 -7.34 29.93 -4.12
N GLU A 183 -7.31 31.24 -4.37
CA GLU A 183 -6.55 32.21 -3.56
C GLU A 183 -7.03 32.30 -2.10
N THR A 184 -8.25 31.86 -1.79
CA THR A 184 -8.81 31.90 -0.43
C THR A 184 -8.25 30.83 0.49
N VAL A 185 -7.72 29.73 -0.07
CA VAL A 185 -7.08 28.67 0.72
C VAL A 185 -5.71 29.15 1.20
N PRO A 186 -5.44 29.28 2.51
CA PRO A 186 -4.16 29.81 2.98
C PRO A 186 -3.01 28.83 2.76
N LEU A 187 -1.79 29.36 2.70
CA LEU A 187 -0.59 28.53 2.83
C LEU A 187 -0.40 28.09 4.28
N ALA A 188 0.20 26.93 4.47
CA ALA A 188 0.57 26.36 5.75
C ALA A 188 1.56 27.30 6.45
N THR A 189 1.30 27.57 7.73
CA THR A 189 2.24 28.28 8.60
C THR A 189 3.31 27.33 9.11
N ASP A 190 4.46 27.87 9.52
CA ASP A 190 5.53 27.08 10.16
C ASP A 190 4.98 26.29 11.37
N MET A 191 4.17 26.94 12.21
CA MET A 191 3.51 26.29 13.34
C MET A 191 2.60 25.11 12.93
N LYS A 192 1.91 25.22 11.78
CA LYS A 192 1.10 24.10 11.25
C LYS A 192 2.00 22.95 10.79
N LEU A 193 3.12 23.25 10.14
CA LEU A 193 4.08 22.25 9.69
C LEU A 193 4.74 21.53 10.87
N GLU A 194 5.16 22.27 11.90
CA GLU A 194 5.69 21.70 13.16
C GLU A 194 4.66 20.80 13.85
N GLY A 195 3.39 21.22 13.90
CA GLY A 195 2.31 20.41 14.44
C GLY A 195 2.08 19.10 13.70
N ILE A 196 2.31 19.06 12.39
CA ILE A 196 2.24 17.82 11.58
C ILE A 196 3.39 16.88 11.92
N VAL A 197 4.60 17.41 12.10
CA VAL A 197 5.77 16.58 12.48
C VAL A 197 5.49 15.82 13.79
N GLY A 198 4.85 16.46 14.77
CA GLY A 198 4.45 15.80 16.02
C GLY A 198 3.35 14.74 15.90
N ARG A 199 2.77 14.54 14.70
CA ARG A 199 1.82 13.44 14.42
C ARG A 199 2.48 12.18 13.85
N TYR A 200 3.73 12.27 13.38
CA TYR A 200 4.52 11.14 12.92
C TYR A 200 5.25 10.48 14.10
#